data_AF-A0A6G4U4I9-F1
#
_entry.id   AF-A0A6G4U4I9-F1
#
_cell.length_a   1.000
_cell.length_b   1.000
_cell.length_c   1.000
_cell.angle_alpha   90.00
_cell.angle_beta   90.00
_cell.angle_gamma   90.00
#
_symmetry.space_group_name_H-M   'P 1'
#
loop_
_entity.id
_entity.type
_entity.pdbx_description
1 polymer ?
#
loop_
_entity_poly.entity_id
_entity_poly.type
_entity_poly.pdbx_seq_one_letter_code
_entity_poly.pdbx_strand_id
1 'polypeptide(L)'
;MAGTTAALLAAAAPAMATGSTVWTGGGRGLTAESAIQGAIDDATVSASGVGQFHCELVGEPQVFETFDDPNFGHIFRAQVTMACE
;
A
#
# COMPACT_ATOMS: atom_id res chain seq x y z
N MET A 1 12.60 19.42 56.82
CA MET A 1 12.96 18.81 55.52
C MET A 1 11.70 18.20 54.94
N ALA A 2 11.19 18.72 53.83
CA ALA A 2 10.07 18.11 53.12
C ALA A 2 10.35 18.27 51.63
N GLY A 3 10.97 17.24 51.05
CA GLY A 3 11.33 17.21 49.63
C GLY A 3 10.12 16.83 48.80
N THR A 4 9.73 17.72 47.91
CA THR A 4 8.77 17.50 46.82
C THR A 4 9.40 16.60 45.76
N THR A 5 8.96 15.33 45.68
CA THR A 5 9.23 14.47 44.53
C THR A 5 8.01 14.45 43.63
N ALA A 6 7.99 15.35 42.64
CA ALA A 6 7.06 15.27 41.52
C ALA A 6 7.47 14.07 40.66
N ALA A 7 6.68 13.00 40.70
CA ALA A 7 6.82 11.87 39.81
C ALA A 7 6.41 12.31 38.39
N LEU A 8 7.41 12.58 37.54
CA LEU A 8 7.22 12.74 36.11
C LEU A 8 6.74 11.40 35.54
N LEU A 9 5.43 11.27 35.35
CA LEU A 9 4.86 10.23 34.51
C LEU A 9 5.32 10.50 33.08
N ALA A 10 6.39 9.82 32.67
CA ALA A 10 6.76 9.70 31.28
C ALA A 10 5.62 8.94 30.57
N ALA A 11 4.72 9.69 29.94
CA ALA A 11 3.80 9.15 28.96
C ALA A 11 4.66 8.59 27.83
N ALA A 12 4.84 7.27 27.81
CA ALA A 12 5.39 6.58 26.67
C ALA A 12 4.43 6.82 25.51
N ALA A 13 4.75 7.76 24.63
CA ALA A 13 4.10 7.84 23.34
C ALA A 13 4.26 6.46 22.68
N PRO A 14 3.20 5.89 22.07
CA PRO A 14 3.39 4.70 21.26
C PRO A 14 4.43 5.07 20.21
N ALA A 15 5.57 4.38 20.23
CA ALA A 15 6.47 4.37 19.10
C ALA A 15 5.64 3.79 17.96
N MET A 16 5.13 4.66 17.08
CA MET A 16 4.60 4.26 15.78
C MET A 16 5.68 3.37 15.20
N ALA A 17 5.39 2.07 15.07
CA ALA A 17 6.33 1.15 14.47
C ALA A 17 6.62 1.69 13.07
N THR A 18 7.79 2.30 12.89
CA THR A 18 8.36 2.63 11.60
C THR A 18 8.75 1.31 10.96
N GLY A 19 7.74 0.59 10.49
CA GLY A 19 7.84 -0.67 9.82
C GLY A 19 6.97 -0.55 8.58
N SER A 20 7.58 -0.77 7.44
CA SER A 20 6.85 -0.77 6.19
C SER A 20 5.70 -1.77 6.26
N THR A 21 4.48 -1.31 5.95
CA THR A 21 3.29 -2.15 5.91
C THR A 21 3.07 -2.62 4.48
N VAL A 22 2.64 -3.87 4.33
CA VAL A 22 2.37 -4.44 3.01
C VAL A 22 0.95 -4.11 2.56
N TRP A 23 0.83 -3.55 1.37
CA TRP A 23 -0.42 -3.21 0.70
C TRP A 23 -0.55 -3.99 -0.59
N THR A 24 -1.76 -4.43 -0.90
CA THR A 24 -2.07 -5.10 -2.14
C THR A 24 -3.04 -4.24 -2.92
N GLY A 25 -2.68 -3.92 -4.17
CA GLY A 25 -3.52 -3.12 -5.06
C GLY A 25 -3.96 -3.92 -6.27
N GLY A 26 -5.15 -3.59 -6.77
CA GLY A 26 -5.76 -4.20 -7.94
C GLY A 26 -5.99 -3.18 -9.06
N GLY A 27 -5.63 -3.54 -10.29
CA GLY A 27 -5.75 -2.66 -11.45
C GLY A 27 -6.33 -3.35 -12.67
N ARG A 28 -6.87 -2.55 -13.59
CA ARG A 28 -7.37 -3.01 -14.89
C ARG A 28 -6.93 -2.03 -15.98
N GLY A 29 -6.54 -2.55 -17.13
CA GLY A 29 -6.11 -1.76 -18.28
C GLY A 29 -6.31 -2.48 -19.61
N LEU A 30 -6.19 -1.72 -20.70
CA LEU A 30 -6.17 -2.26 -22.06
C LEU A 30 -4.79 -2.86 -22.42
N THR A 31 -3.81 -2.67 -21.55
CA THR A 31 -2.46 -3.26 -21.63
C THR A 31 -2.06 -3.76 -20.25
N ALA A 32 -1.12 -4.71 -20.19
CA ALA A 32 -0.52 -5.16 -18.93
C ALA A 32 0.06 -3.99 -18.12
N GLU A 33 0.77 -3.08 -18.78
CA GLU A 33 1.41 -1.91 -18.15
C GLU A 33 0.40 -0.95 -17.52
N SER A 34 -0.69 -0.63 -18.24
CA SER A 34 -1.75 0.22 -17.69
C SER A 34 -2.50 -0.46 -16.54
N ALA A 35 -2.66 -1.78 -16.58
CA ALA A 35 -3.24 -2.54 -15.47
C ALA A 35 -2.32 -2.52 -14.23
N ILE A 36 -1.01 -2.71 -14.42
CA ILE A 36 -0.01 -2.66 -13.34
C ILE A 36 0.03 -1.27 -12.71
N GLN A 37 0.06 -0.20 -13.51
CA GLN A 37 0.06 1.17 -12.98
C GLN A 37 -1.20 1.43 -12.15
N GLY A 38 -2.37 1.01 -12.62
CA GLY A 38 -3.61 1.14 -11.84
C GLY A 38 -3.56 0.36 -10.51
N ALA A 39 -2.91 -0.81 -10.49
CA ALA A 39 -2.73 -1.58 -9.26
C ALA A 39 -1.76 -0.89 -8.28
N ILE A 40 -0.70 -0.25 -8.78
CA ILE A 40 0.22 0.56 -7.97
C ILE A 40 -0.51 1.76 -7.37
N ASP A 41 -1.31 2.47 -8.18
CA ASP A 41 -2.07 3.63 -7.74
C ASP A 41 -3.08 3.23 -6.64
N ASP A 42 -3.78 2.11 -6.81
CA ASP A 42 -4.72 1.58 -5.81
C ASP A 42 -4.04 1.25 -4.47
N ALA A 43 -2.90 0.55 -4.50
CA ALA A 43 -2.12 0.24 -3.30
C ALA A 43 -1.60 1.52 -2.62
N THR A 44 -1.06 2.46 -3.40
CA THR A 44 -0.48 3.71 -2.89
C THR A 44 -1.55 4.62 -2.29
N VAL A 45 -2.71 4.76 -2.94
CA VAL A 45 -3.84 5.55 -2.43
C VAL A 45 -4.36 4.93 -1.12
N SER A 46 -4.48 3.61 -1.07
CA SER A 46 -4.88 2.90 0.16
C SER A 46 -3.92 3.14 1.32
N ALA A 47 -2.61 3.05 1.07
CA ALA A 47 -1.56 3.31 2.06
C ALA A 47 -1.58 4.78 2.54
N SER A 48 -1.77 5.73 1.62
CA SER A 48 -1.83 7.15 1.94
C SER A 48 -2.98 7.49 2.88
N GLY A 49 -4.07 6.71 2.85
CA GLY A 49 -5.22 6.85 3.75
C GLY A 49 -4.89 6.63 5.23
N VAL A 50 -3.75 6.00 5.54
CA VAL A 50 -3.26 5.80 6.92
C VAL A 50 -1.94 6.52 7.20
N GLY A 51 -1.52 7.44 6.33
CA GLY A 51 -0.32 8.25 6.51
C GLY A 51 0.98 7.62 6.04
N GLN A 52 0.92 6.58 5.19
CA GLN A 52 2.09 5.96 4.56
C GLN A 52 2.20 6.45 3.12
N PHE A 53 3.28 7.15 2.78
CA PHE A 53 3.41 7.91 1.53
C PHE A 53 4.59 7.46 0.66
N HIS A 54 5.51 6.67 1.20
CA HIS A 54 6.64 6.14 0.47
C HIS A 54 6.41 4.65 0.24
N CYS A 55 6.13 4.28 -1.01
CA CYS A 55 5.81 2.91 -1.38
C CYS A 55 6.80 2.36 -2.40
N GLU A 56 7.24 1.12 -2.19
CA GLU A 56 8.09 0.37 -3.13
C GLU A 56 7.45 -0.97 -3.48
N LEU A 57 7.66 -1.44 -4.71
CA LEU A 57 7.18 -2.75 -5.14
C LEU A 57 7.88 -3.88 -4.38
N VAL A 58 7.10 -4.87 -3.95
CA VAL A 58 7.59 -6.09 -3.34
C VAL A 58 7.32 -7.25 -4.30
N GLY A 59 8.38 -7.73 -4.94
CA GLY A 59 8.30 -8.78 -5.94
C GLY A 59 7.72 -8.32 -7.27
N GLU A 60 7.41 -9.30 -8.13
CA GLU A 60 6.93 -9.04 -9.48
C GLU A 60 5.41 -8.83 -9.51
N PRO A 61 4.90 -7.82 -10.24
CA PRO A 61 3.48 -7.69 -10.54
C PRO A 61 2.90 -8.95 -11.18
N GLN A 62 1.71 -9.34 -10.73
CA GLN A 62 0.95 -10.43 -11.34
C GLN A 62 -0.02 -9.84 -12.36
N VAL A 63 0.00 -10.36 -13.59
CA VAL A 63 -0.88 -9.93 -14.68
C VAL A 63 -1.72 -11.10 -15.15
N PHE A 64 -3.01 -10.83 -15.33
CA PHE A 64 -4.01 -11.77 -15.80
C PHE A 64 -4.71 -11.17 -17.01
N GLU A 65 -4.88 -11.94 -18.08
CA GLU A 65 -5.57 -11.49 -19.29
C GLU A 65 -6.83 -12.30 -19.51
N THR A 66 -7.92 -11.63 -19.90
CA THR A 66 -9.14 -12.28 -20.38
C THR A 66 -9.21 -12.13 -21.89
N PHE A 67 -9.05 -13.25 -22.61
CA PHE A 67 -9.05 -13.30 -24.07
C PHE A 67 -10.45 -13.46 -24.68
N ASP A 68 -11.42 -13.82 -23.85
CA ASP A 68 -12.76 -14.24 -24.29
C ASP A 68 -13.85 -13.22 -23.91
N ASP A 69 -13.49 -11.96 -23.61
CA ASP A 69 -14.46 -10.96 -23.15
C ASP A 69 -15.36 -10.51 -24.32
N PRO A 70 -16.69 -10.74 -24.26
CA PRO A 70 -17.60 -10.47 -25.37
C PRO A 70 -17.92 -8.99 -25.56
N ASN A 71 -17.51 -8.12 -24.62
CA ASN A 71 -17.95 -6.72 -24.57
C ASN A 71 -16.79 -5.73 -24.75
N PHE A 72 -15.55 -6.10 -24.45
CA PHE A 72 -14.51 -5.11 -24.19
C PHE A 72 -13.08 -5.46 -24.64
N GLY A 73 -12.89 -6.16 -25.77
CA GLY A 73 -11.54 -6.47 -26.26
C GLY A 73 -10.65 -7.18 -25.23
N HIS A 74 -9.34 -7.17 -25.42
CA HIS A 74 -8.41 -7.74 -24.45
C HIS A 74 -8.33 -6.86 -23.19
N ILE A 75 -8.79 -7.40 -22.06
CA ILE A 75 -8.71 -6.73 -20.76
C ILE A 75 -7.63 -7.40 -19.93
N PHE A 76 -6.67 -6.59 -19.49
CA PHE A 76 -5.65 -6.96 -18.53
C PHE A 76 -6.08 -6.56 -17.14
N ARG A 77 -5.88 -7.46 -16.19
CA ARG A 77 -5.99 -7.22 -14.75
C ARG A 77 -4.61 -7.39 -14.16
N ALA A 78 -4.26 -6.59 -13.16
CA ALA A 78 -3.01 -6.75 -12.45
C ALA A 78 -3.24 -6.70 -10.94
N GLN A 79 -2.35 -7.38 -10.23
CA GLN A 79 -2.20 -7.31 -8.79
C GLN A 79 -0.75 -6.99 -8.47
N VAL A 80 -0.53 -6.05 -7.56
CA VAL A 80 0.80 -5.72 -7.03
C VAL A 80 0.79 -5.84 -5.52
N THR A 81 1.98 -6.07 -4.97
CA THR A 81 2.25 -5.96 -3.54
C THR A 81 3.25 -4.84 -3.35
N MET A 82 2.97 -3.92 -2.43
CA MET A 82 3.84 -2.78 -2.13
C MET A 82 4.14 -2.72 -0.64
N ALA A 83 5.37 -2.34 -0.31
CA ALA A 83 5.82 -2.02 1.04
C ALA A 83 5.75 -0.49 1.18
N CYS A 84 4.91 0.01 2.08
CA CYS A 84 4.69 1.44 2.27
C CYS A 84 5.01 1.92 3.70
N GLU A 85 5.54 3.14 3.84
CA GLU A 85 5.81 3.81 5.12
C GLU A 85 5.53 5.33 5.13
#